data_AF-A0A1Y3WW23-F1
#
_entry.id   AF-A0A1Y3WW23-F1
#
_cell.length_a   1.000
_cell.length_b   1.000
_cell.length_c   1.000
_cell.angle_alpha   90.00
_cell.angle_beta   90.00
_cell.angle_gamma   90.00
#
_symmetry.space_group_name_H-M   'P 1'
#
loop_
_entity.id
_entity.type
_entity.pdbx_description
1 polymer ?
#
loop_
_entity_poly.entity_id
_entity_poly.type
_entity_poly.pdbx_seq_one_letter_code
_entity_poly.pdbx_strand_id
1 'polypeptide(L)'
;MKRWLVILCIIGLGASTALFSQTLEMEKLRRNREQTLKELNETNKKLDKTLRSAKSSLNELNSITAEIKQQRALIAKINKEIAAINRKQRAVKDTIYLLQKDLTAKKLSYANAVKRMGHRRSEYDELMFIFSASSLSQSYRRARYLKEYSAWRKRQAAEIAERKQQLEELQKELEKSMAEKNAVLKERSAEADVLQKQESSKRNLIAGLKKQEKQLKREIDRKRKQAEALDRKLEQLIAEEERKSSERANKADGQSSTAKRSSKGYKMTKEELALSGSFEKNKGKLPFPLSGSYKIVAHFGRQQHPELRYVQTENSGIDIETTPGTKARSVFNGVVSRIFVTPGYNSTIIVRHGNYLTIYANLSEVYVRAGEKVKTGQSLGKIYSDSQDGNRTILTFQLWKERTKLNPELWLNL
;
A
#
# COMPACT_ATOMS: atom_id res chain seq x y z
N MET A 1 16.39 -67.57 -40.31
CA MET A 1 16.09 -67.03 -38.96
C MET A 1 16.73 -65.66 -38.62
N LYS A 2 17.60 -65.06 -39.46
CA LYS A 2 18.29 -63.78 -39.12
C LYS A 2 17.57 -62.48 -39.54
N ARG A 3 16.53 -62.52 -40.40
CA ARG A 3 15.83 -61.29 -40.88
C ARG A 3 14.68 -60.81 -39.97
N TRP A 4 14.18 -61.65 -39.06
CA TRP A 4 13.09 -61.28 -38.14
C TRP A 4 13.56 -60.59 -36.86
N LEU A 5 14.82 -60.81 -36.46
CA LEU A 5 15.43 -60.18 -35.29
C LEU A 5 15.73 -58.68 -35.50
N VAL A 6 16.02 -58.25 -36.73
CA VAL A 6 16.34 -56.84 -37.03
C VAL A 6 15.08 -55.95 -37.03
N ILE A 7 13.93 -56.48 -37.46
CA ILE A 7 12.66 -55.74 -37.49
C ILE A 7 12.07 -55.60 -36.07
N LEU A 8 12.30 -56.57 -35.18
CA LEU A 8 11.89 -56.49 -33.77
C LEU A 8 12.73 -55.46 -32.97
N CYS A 9 14.01 -55.29 -33.29
CA CYS A 9 14.86 -54.27 -32.65
C CYS A 9 14.50 -52.83 -33.07
N ILE A 10 14.01 -52.60 -34.29
CA ILE A 10 13.66 -51.26 -34.77
C ILE A 10 12.30 -50.78 -34.21
N ILE A 11 11.36 -51.70 -33.96
CA ILE A 11 10.06 -51.39 -33.35
C ILE A 11 10.19 -51.17 -31.82
N GLY A 12 11.14 -51.83 -31.15
CA GLY A 12 11.44 -51.62 -29.73
C GLY A 12 12.12 -50.28 -29.42
N LEU A 13 12.92 -49.73 -30.35
CA LEU A 13 13.59 -48.44 -30.15
C LEU A 13 12.63 -47.24 -30.30
N GLY A 14 11.62 -47.31 -31.17
CA GLY A 14 10.68 -46.20 -31.40
C GLY A 14 9.65 -45.95 -30.29
N ALA A 15 9.31 -46.98 -29.50
CA ALA A 15 8.38 -46.84 -28.36
C ALA A 15 9.05 -46.23 -27.11
N SER A 16 10.37 -46.38 -27.00
CA SER A 16 11.17 -45.91 -25.87
C SER A 16 11.43 -44.40 -25.91
N THR A 17 11.60 -43.84 -27.11
CA THR A 17 11.89 -42.40 -27.32
C THR A 17 10.68 -41.50 -27.07
N ALA A 18 9.47 -41.97 -27.36
CA ALA A 18 8.23 -41.21 -27.14
C ALA A 18 7.90 -41.04 -25.64
N LEU A 19 8.17 -42.06 -24.81
CA LEU A 19 8.01 -42.01 -23.36
C LEU A 19 9.01 -41.05 -22.69
N PHE A 20 10.24 -40.99 -23.20
CA PHE A 20 11.29 -40.13 -22.66
C PHE A 20 11.07 -38.63 -22.98
N SER A 21 10.51 -38.31 -24.16
CA SER A 21 10.19 -36.93 -24.54
C SER A 21 9.04 -36.32 -23.71
N GLN A 22 8.06 -37.14 -23.30
CA GLN A 22 6.89 -36.66 -22.53
C GLN A 22 7.19 -36.52 -21.03
N THR A 23 8.05 -37.37 -20.46
CA THR A 23 8.51 -37.21 -19.07
C THR A 23 9.36 -35.95 -18.90
N LEU A 24 10.21 -35.63 -19.88
CA LEU A 24 10.99 -34.38 -19.94
C LEU A 24 10.08 -33.14 -19.99
N GLU A 25 8.99 -33.18 -20.75
CA GLU A 25 8.04 -32.07 -20.86
C GLU A 25 7.27 -31.83 -19.55
N MET A 26 6.84 -32.92 -18.90
CA MET A 26 6.23 -32.90 -17.57
C MET A 26 7.17 -32.34 -16.50
N GLU A 27 8.45 -32.72 -16.54
CA GLU A 27 9.46 -32.23 -15.61
C GLU A 27 9.74 -30.74 -15.82
N LYS A 28 9.81 -30.28 -17.07
CA LYS A 28 9.94 -28.87 -17.42
C LYS A 28 8.75 -28.04 -16.95
N LEU A 29 7.53 -28.55 -17.10
CA LEU A 29 6.32 -27.88 -16.60
C LEU A 29 6.32 -27.76 -15.07
N ARG A 30 6.75 -28.81 -14.35
CA ARG A 30 6.88 -28.79 -12.89
C ARG A 30 7.92 -27.78 -12.42
N ARG A 31 9.09 -27.74 -13.06
CA ARG A 31 10.14 -26.75 -12.76
C ARG A 31 9.63 -25.32 -12.99
N ASN A 32 8.93 -25.07 -14.10
CA ASN A 32 8.34 -23.76 -14.39
C ASN A 32 7.28 -23.36 -13.35
N ARG A 33 6.45 -24.31 -12.92
CA ARG A 33 5.46 -24.07 -11.86
C ARG A 33 6.14 -23.70 -10.55
N GLU A 34 7.14 -24.48 -10.15
CA GLU A 34 7.89 -24.24 -8.92
C GLU A 34 8.58 -22.88 -8.93
N GLN A 35 9.20 -22.51 -10.04
CA GLN A 35 9.80 -21.20 -10.23
C GLN A 35 8.74 -20.08 -10.13
N THR A 36 7.59 -20.25 -10.77
CA THR A 36 6.48 -19.28 -10.70
C THR A 36 5.97 -19.10 -9.26
N LEU A 37 5.92 -20.17 -8.47
CA LEU A 37 5.53 -20.13 -7.06
C LEU A 37 6.58 -19.44 -6.18
N LYS A 38 7.87 -19.69 -6.43
CA LYS A 38 8.97 -18.97 -5.76
C LYS A 38 8.91 -17.48 -6.04
N GLU A 39 8.77 -17.11 -7.31
CA GLU A 39 8.63 -15.72 -7.73
C GLU A 39 7.37 -15.05 -7.14
N LEU A 40 6.27 -15.79 -7.00
CA LEU A 40 5.05 -15.30 -6.35
C LEU A 40 5.27 -15.05 -4.86
N ASN A 41 5.94 -15.95 -4.15
CA ASN A 41 6.30 -15.76 -2.74
C ASN A 41 7.21 -14.53 -2.56
N GLU A 42 8.24 -14.38 -3.39
CA GLU A 42 9.10 -13.19 -3.37
C GLU A 42 8.33 -11.90 -3.64
N THR A 43 7.40 -11.91 -4.59
CA THR A 43 6.56 -10.74 -4.91
C THR A 43 5.62 -10.39 -3.75
N ASN A 44 5.09 -11.40 -3.05
CA ASN A 44 4.31 -11.19 -1.83
C ASN A 44 5.15 -10.63 -0.68
N LYS A 45 6.37 -11.14 -0.47
CA LYS A 45 7.32 -10.57 0.51
C LYS A 45 7.64 -9.10 0.19
N LYS A 46 7.80 -8.77 -1.10
CA LYS A 46 7.97 -7.38 -1.56
C LYS A 46 6.73 -6.53 -1.26
N LEU A 47 5.53 -7.02 -1.53
CA LEU A 47 4.27 -6.33 -1.20
C LEU A 47 4.15 -6.07 0.31
N ASP A 48 4.42 -7.06 1.14
CA ASP A 48 4.39 -6.92 2.60
C ASP A 48 5.43 -5.93 3.10
N LYS A 49 6.65 -5.95 2.54
CA LYS A 49 7.67 -4.94 2.83
C LYS A 49 7.18 -3.54 2.42
N THR A 50 6.59 -3.39 1.24
CA THR A 50 5.99 -2.12 0.79
C THR A 50 4.86 -1.66 1.70
N LEU A 51 4.02 -2.56 2.23
CA LEU A 51 2.96 -2.22 3.18
C LEU A 51 3.52 -1.81 4.55
N ARG A 52 4.56 -2.49 5.04
CA ARG A 52 5.28 -2.09 6.27
C ARG A 52 5.96 -0.73 6.09
N SER A 53 6.59 -0.50 4.94
CA SER A 53 7.16 0.80 4.58
C SER A 53 6.09 1.88 4.42
N ALA A 54 4.91 1.56 3.87
CA ALA A 54 3.79 2.49 3.82
C ALA A 54 3.28 2.83 5.23
N LYS A 55 3.32 1.88 6.17
CA LYS A 55 3.01 2.11 7.59
C LYS A 55 4.07 2.98 8.29
N SER A 56 5.36 2.82 8.00
CA SER A 56 6.38 3.76 8.51
C SER A 56 6.25 5.14 7.86
N SER A 57 5.97 5.20 6.56
CA SER A 57 5.62 6.43 5.85
C SER A 57 4.33 7.07 6.38
N LEU A 58 3.47 6.35 7.10
CA LEU A 58 2.31 6.94 7.78
C LEU A 58 2.77 7.88 8.91
N ASN A 59 3.80 7.52 9.66
CA ASN A 59 4.33 8.38 10.71
C ASN A 59 4.94 9.65 10.10
N GLU A 60 5.70 9.50 9.01
CA GLU A 60 6.24 10.63 8.25
C GLU A 60 5.11 11.51 7.66
N LEU A 61 4.05 10.89 7.12
CA LEU A 61 2.86 11.61 6.64
C LEU A 61 2.13 12.36 7.76
N ASN A 62 2.07 11.79 8.96
CA ASN A 62 1.47 12.43 10.12
C ASN A 62 2.30 13.66 10.53
N SER A 63 3.64 13.53 10.57
CA SER A 63 4.54 14.66 10.83
C SER A 63 4.40 15.75 9.78
N ILE A 64 4.49 15.43 8.48
CA ILE A 64 4.31 16.39 7.38
C ILE A 64 2.92 17.04 7.45
N THR A 65 1.88 16.28 7.82
CA THR A 65 0.53 16.84 7.97
C THR A 65 0.42 17.79 9.16
N ALA A 66 1.09 17.49 10.27
CA ALA A 66 1.17 18.39 11.42
C ALA A 66 1.94 19.67 11.06
N GLU A 67 3.07 19.56 10.36
CA GLU A 67 3.84 20.71 9.86
C GLU A 67 3.00 21.58 8.92
N ILE A 68 2.33 21.00 7.92
CA ILE A 68 1.42 21.71 7.00
C ILE A 68 0.33 22.46 7.78
N LYS A 69 -0.21 21.84 8.85
CA LYS A 69 -1.23 22.47 9.69
C LYS A 69 -0.67 23.67 10.44
N GLN A 70 0.52 23.56 11.03
CA GLN A 70 1.20 24.67 11.70
C GLN A 70 1.51 25.80 10.72
N GLN A 71 2.02 25.46 9.54
CA GLN A 71 2.34 26.39 8.47
C GLN A 71 1.12 27.19 8.01
N ARG A 72 -0.02 26.51 7.80
CA ARG A 72 -1.29 27.17 7.47
C ARG A 72 -1.78 28.09 8.58
N ALA A 73 -1.61 27.68 9.85
CA ALA A 73 -1.98 28.51 11.00
C ALA A 73 -1.11 29.78 11.09
N LEU A 74 0.19 29.66 10.82
CA LEU A 74 1.12 30.79 10.75
C LEU A 74 0.71 31.76 9.63
N ILE A 75 0.50 31.27 8.40
CA ILE A 75 0.03 32.09 7.28
C ILE A 75 -1.30 32.79 7.63
N ALA A 76 -2.22 32.10 8.31
CA ALA A 76 -3.48 32.70 8.75
C ALA A 76 -3.26 33.83 9.78
N LYS A 77 -2.30 33.67 10.69
CA LYS A 77 -1.89 34.72 11.65
C LYS A 77 -1.28 35.92 10.93
N ILE A 78 -0.38 35.68 9.98
CA ILE A 78 0.22 36.74 9.15
C ILE A 78 -0.85 37.50 8.35
N ASN A 79 -1.82 36.80 7.76
CA ASN A 79 -2.93 37.45 7.05
C ASN A 79 -3.78 38.34 7.97
N LYS A 80 -3.99 37.94 9.24
CA LYS A 80 -4.68 38.78 10.24
C LYS A 80 -3.88 40.04 10.56
N GLU A 81 -2.56 39.91 10.67
CA GLU A 81 -1.65 41.04 10.90
C GLU A 81 -1.67 42.03 9.71
N ILE A 82 -1.57 41.53 8.48
CA ILE A 82 -1.72 42.33 7.26
C ILE A 82 -3.07 43.06 7.24
N ALA A 83 -4.16 42.38 7.63
CA ALA A 83 -5.48 42.99 7.71
C ALA A 83 -5.55 44.10 8.76
N ALA A 84 -4.91 43.92 9.92
CA ALA A 84 -4.81 44.94 10.96
C ALA A 84 -4.01 46.16 10.48
N ILE A 85 -2.86 45.94 9.83
CA ILE A 85 -2.04 47.00 9.23
C ILE A 85 -2.84 47.77 8.18
N ASN A 86 -3.58 47.08 7.29
CA ASN A 86 -4.42 47.72 6.28
C ASN A 86 -5.50 48.64 6.90
N ARG A 87 -6.12 48.23 8.02
CA ARG A 87 -7.11 49.06 8.72
C ARG A 87 -6.46 50.32 9.30
N LYS A 88 -5.29 50.19 9.94
CA LYS A 88 -4.51 51.34 10.44
C LYS A 88 -4.13 52.30 9.32
N GLN A 89 -3.58 51.78 8.22
CA GLN A 89 -3.21 52.59 7.05
C GLN A 89 -4.40 53.35 6.46
N ARG A 90 -5.59 52.73 6.43
CA ARG A 90 -6.81 53.41 5.96
C ARG A 90 -7.17 54.57 6.88
N ALA A 91 -7.22 54.33 8.19
CA ALA A 91 -7.50 55.39 9.17
C ALA A 91 -6.51 56.56 9.08
N VAL A 92 -5.21 56.27 8.96
CA VAL A 92 -4.17 57.30 8.80
C VAL A 92 -4.35 58.07 7.48
N LYS A 93 -4.64 57.38 6.37
CA LYS A 93 -4.92 58.03 5.08
C LYS A 93 -6.13 58.94 5.12
N ASP A 94 -7.20 58.52 5.78
CA ASP A 94 -8.41 59.33 5.95
C ASP A 94 -8.10 60.59 6.77
N THR A 95 -7.32 60.48 7.85
CA THR A 95 -6.85 61.62 8.64
C THR A 95 -5.97 62.57 7.83
N ILE A 96 -5.01 62.05 7.06
CA ILE A 96 -4.16 62.83 6.15
C ILE A 96 -5.03 63.62 5.18
N TYR A 97 -6.05 62.99 4.58
CA TYR A 97 -6.95 63.64 3.63
C TYR A 97 -7.73 64.80 4.28
N LEU A 98 -8.30 64.58 5.46
CA LEU A 98 -9.04 65.61 6.20
C LEU A 98 -8.12 66.77 6.61
N LEU A 99 -6.91 66.46 7.08
CA LEU A 99 -5.92 67.46 7.50
C LEU A 99 -5.41 68.30 6.31
N GLN A 100 -5.20 67.67 5.15
CA GLN A 100 -4.84 68.37 3.92
C GLN A 100 -5.94 69.33 3.46
N LYS A 101 -7.21 68.91 3.58
CA LYS A 101 -8.37 69.76 3.27
C LYS A 101 -8.46 70.97 4.20
N ASP A 102 -8.33 70.75 5.51
CA ASP A 102 -8.32 71.83 6.52
C ASP A 102 -7.14 72.80 6.29
N LEU A 103 -5.94 72.26 6.08
CA LEU A 103 -4.74 73.06 5.82
C LEU A 103 -4.89 73.93 4.56
N THR A 104 -5.50 73.39 3.50
CA THR A 104 -5.79 74.13 2.27
C THR A 104 -6.78 75.27 2.54
N ALA A 105 -7.86 75.01 3.28
CA ALA A 105 -8.85 76.03 3.63
C ALA A 105 -8.25 77.14 4.51
N LYS A 106 -7.46 76.78 5.54
CA LYS A 106 -6.77 77.74 6.41
C LYS A 106 -5.75 78.58 5.64
N LYS A 107 -4.93 77.97 4.78
CA LYS A 107 -3.97 78.69 3.92
C LYS A 107 -4.69 79.67 2.99
N LEU A 108 -5.80 79.28 2.39
CA LEU A 108 -6.59 80.16 1.52
C LEU A 108 -7.19 81.34 2.30
N SER A 109 -7.79 81.08 3.48
CA SER A 109 -8.32 82.13 4.35
C SER A 109 -7.24 83.11 4.80
N TYR A 110 -6.09 82.59 5.24
CA TYR A 110 -4.93 83.40 5.62
C TYR A 110 -4.38 84.21 4.44
N ALA A 111 -4.23 83.61 3.26
CA ALA A 111 -3.78 84.29 2.06
C ALA A 111 -4.74 85.43 1.65
N ASN A 112 -6.06 85.20 1.70
CA ASN A 112 -7.06 86.23 1.43
C ASN A 112 -6.99 87.38 2.45
N ALA A 113 -6.83 87.06 3.73
CA ALA A 113 -6.69 88.04 4.81
C ALA A 113 -5.42 88.90 4.64
N VAL A 114 -4.29 88.29 4.26
CA VAL A 114 -3.04 88.99 3.95
C VAL A 114 -3.18 89.84 2.67
N LYS A 115 -3.78 89.29 1.60
CA LYS A 115 -3.96 89.99 0.32
C LYS A 115 -4.81 91.25 0.45
N ARG A 116 -5.88 91.22 1.26
CA ARG A 116 -6.73 92.41 1.52
C ARG A 116 -5.96 93.58 2.15
N MET A 117 -4.88 93.31 2.88
CA MET A 117 -3.97 94.36 3.36
C MET A 117 -2.84 94.67 2.40
N GLY A 118 -2.43 93.72 1.54
CA GLY A 118 -1.31 93.87 0.62
C GLY A 118 -1.43 94.97 -0.45
N HIS A 119 -2.55 95.70 -0.48
CA HIS A 119 -2.70 96.97 -1.21
C HIS A 119 -2.24 98.21 -0.40
N ARG A 120 -1.74 98.01 0.82
CA ARG A 120 -1.19 99.00 1.77
C ARG A 120 0.04 98.36 2.42
N ARG A 121 1.20 98.46 1.77
CA ARG A 121 2.39 97.61 2.03
C ARG A 121 3.37 98.17 3.05
N SER A 122 3.19 99.39 3.53
CA SER A 122 4.17 100.03 4.42
C SER A 122 3.70 100.09 5.88
N GLU A 123 4.63 100.02 6.85
CA GLU A 123 4.34 100.39 8.26
C GLU A 123 3.79 101.82 8.35
N TYR A 124 4.21 102.68 7.41
CA TYR A 124 3.63 104.00 7.21
C TYR A 124 2.14 103.93 6.84
N ASP A 125 1.66 102.92 6.11
CA ASP A 125 0.25 102.78 5.77
C ASP A 125 -0.61 102.33 6.97
N GLU A 126 -0.03 101.57 7.92
CA GLU A 126 -0.70 101.18 9.16
C GLU A 126 -0.84 102.36 10.12
N LEU A 127 0.23 103.15 10.29
CA LEU A 127 0.20 104.39 11.06
C LEU A 127 -0.72 105.41 10.38
N MET A 128 -0.64 105.58 9.06
CA MET A 128 -1.55 106.45 8.30
C MET A 128 -3.00 105.98 8.42
N PHE A 129 -3.27 104.67 8.48
CA PHE A 129 -4.62 104.17 8.75
C PHE A 129 -5.12 104.57 10.15
N ILE A 130 -4.27 104.54 11.17
CA ILE A 130 -4.63 104.97 12.54
C ILE A 130 -4.81 106.49 12.61
N PHE A 131 -3.91 107.26 12.00
CA PHE A 131 -3.86 108.73 12.10
C PHE A 131 -4.78 109.46 11.09
N SER A 132 -5.21 108.82 10.01
CA SER A 132 -6.24 109.35 9.07
C SER A 132 -7.68 109.22 9.58
N ALA A 133 -7.88 109.01 10.88
CA ALA A 133 -9.21 108.90 11.47
C ALA A 133 -9.82 110.31 11.69
N SER A 134 -11.12 110.46 11.52
CA SER A 134 -11.82 111.75 11.71
C SER A 134 -12.02 112.15 13.17
N SER A 135 -11.70 111.25 14.12
CA SER A 135 -11.78 111.50 15.56
C SER A 135 -10.84 110.59 16.36
N LEU A 136 -10.45 111.01 17.55
CA LEU A 136 -9.58 110.24 18.46
C LEU A 136 -10.19 108.88 18.84
N SER A 137 -11.51 108.81 19.05
CA SER A 137 -12.22 107.55 19.33
C SER A 137 -12.18 106.58 18.15
N GLN A 138 -12.24 107.07 16.91
CA GLN A 138 -12.07 106.26 15.72
C GLN A 138 -10.62 105.79 15.55
N SER A 139 -9.64 106.64 15.85
CA SER A 139 -8.22 106.26 15.84
C SER A 139 -7.92 105.12 16.84
N TYR A 140 -8.41 105.24 18.08
CA TYR A 140 -8.28 104.18 19.09
C TYR A 140 -8.92 102.86 18.65
N ARG A 141 -10.12 102.89 18.06
CA ARG A 141 -10.78 101.69 17.51
C ARG A 141 -9.96 101.04 16.38
N ARG A 142 -9.38 101.83 15.48
CA ARG A 142 -8.49 101.33 14.40
C ARG A 142 -7.22 100.70 14.96
N ALA A 143 -6.59 101.32 15.97
CA ALA A 143 -5.40 100.77 16.64
C ALA A 143 -5.70 99.45 17.36
N ARG A 144 -6.83 99.38 18.10
CA ARG A 144 -7.28 98.13 18.73
C ARG A 144 -7.57 97.04 17.71
N TYR A 145 -8.24 97.37 16.61
CA TYR A 145 -8.50 96.44 15.51
C TYR A 145 -7.21 95.86 14.94
N LEU A 146 -6.21 96.70 14.63
CA LEU A 146 -4.91 96.22 14.12
C LEU A 146 -4.20 95.29 15.11
N LYS A 147 -4.26 95.58 16.41
CA LYS A 147 -3.70 94.72 17.46
C LYS A 147 -4.39 93.35 17.50
N GLU A 148 -5.72 93.33 17.57
CA GLU A 148 -6.51 92.08 17.59
C GLU A 148 -6.31 91.26 16.31
N TYR A 149 -6.24 91.94 15.17
CA TYR A 149 -6.04 91.33 13.86
C TYR A 149 -4.62 90.76 13.68
N SER A 150 -3.58 91.47 14.15
CA SER A 150 -2.21 90.96 14.19
C SER A 150 -2.09 89.72 15.08
N ALA A 151 -2.75 89.74 16.25
CA ALA A 151 -2.82 88.57 17.13
C ALA A 151 -3.57 87.39 16.48
N TRP A 152 -4.66 87.65 15.76
CA TRP A 152 -5.36 86.63 14.98
C TRP A 152 -4.48 86.05 13.86
N ARG A 153 -3.75 86.88 13.10
CA ARG A 153 -2.81 86.42 12.05
C ARG A 153 -1.71 85.53 12.61
N LYS A 154 -1.09 85.92 13.73
CA LYS A 154 -0.06 85.12 14.40
C LYS A 154 -0.61 83.75 14.82
N ARG A 155 -1.82 83.71 15.39
CA ARG A 155 -2.50 82.45 15.74
C ARG A 155 -2.78 81.58 14.51
N GLN A 156 -3.32 82.16 13.43
CA GLN A 156 -3.58 81.40 12.20
C GLN A 156 -2.30 80.86 11.55
N ALA A 157 -1.22 81.63 11.54
CA ALA A 157 0.07 81.16 11.05
C ALA A 157 0.63 80.00 11.90
N ALA A 158 0.50 80.09 13.23
CA ALA A 158 0.90 79.02 14.14
C ALA A 158 0.07 77.74 13.93
N GLU A 159 -1.25 77.86 13.82
CA GLU A 159 -2.14 76.72 13.51
C GLU A 159 -1.78 76.06 12.17
N ILE A 160 -1.49 76.85 11.13
CA ILE A 160 -1.07 76.31 9.82
C ILE A 160 0.26 75.56 9.95
N ALA A 161 1.21 76.07 10.72
CA ALA A 161 2.51 75.42 10.95
C ALA A 161 2.34 74.10 11.71
N GLU A 162 1.54 74.10 12.78
CA GLU A 162 1.24 72.90 13.57
C GLU A 162 0.55 71.82 12.72
N ARG A 163 -0.48 72.19 11.95
CA ARG A 163 -1.20 71.26 11.05
C ARG A 163 -0.30 70.72 9.95
N LYS A 164 0.64 71.52 9.45
CA LYS A 164 1.66 71.07 8.49
C LYS A 164 2.60 70.05 9.13
N GLN A 165 3.06 70.29 10.36
CA GLN A 165 3.92 69.35 11.08
C GLN A 165 3.20 68.01 11.34
N GLN A 166 1.96 68.05 11.84
CA GLN A 166 1.13 66.86 12.03
C GLN A 166 0.96 66.05 10.74
N LEU A 167 0.80 66.74 9.61
CA LEU A 167 0.69 66.10 8.30
C LEU A 167 1.98 65.37 7.91
N GLU A 168 3.14 66.01 8.10
CA GLU A 168 4.45 65.41 7.81
C GLU A 168 4.72 64.18 8.71
N GLU A 169 4.34 64.24 9.98
CA GLU A 169 4.44 63.11 10.92
C GLU A 169 3.57 61.92 10.49
N LEU A 170 2.30 62.16 10.15
CA LEU A 170 1.38 61.12 9.67
C LEU A 170 1.84 60.51 8.34
N GLN A 171 2.42 61.31 7.43
CA GLN A 171 2.98 60.82 6.17
C GLN A 171 4.16 59.88 6.43
N LYS A 172 5.07 60.24 7.33
CA LYS A 172 6.20 59.37 7.74
C LYS A 172 5.70 58.08 8.40
N GLU A 173 4.70 58.16 9.27
CA GLU A 173 4.09 56.98 9.89
C GLU A 173 3.48 56.04 8.84
N LEU A 174 2.78 56.61 7.86
CA LEU A 174 2.19 55.84 6.76
C LEU A 174 3.27 55.15 5.91
N GLU A 175 4.35 55.85 5.56
CA GLU A 175 5.49 55.27 4.83
C GLU A 175 6.13 54.11 5.60
N LYS A 176 6.37 54.28 6.91
CA LYS A 176 6.88 53.23 7.77
C LYS A 176 5.94 52.01 7.78
N SER A 177 4.64 52.23 7.93
CA SER A 177 3.64 51.17 7.91
C SER A 177 3.58 50.44 6.55
N MET A 178 3.80 51.14 5.44
CA MET A 178 3.88 50.53 4.11
C MET A 178 5.12 49.63 3.97
N ALA A 179 6.26 50.05 4.51
CA ALA A 179 7.46 49.23 4.56
C ALA A 179 7.28 47.97 5.42
N GLU A 180 6.70 48.11 6.61
CA GLU A 180 6.35 46.98 7.51
C GLU A 180 5.43 45.98 6.80
N LYS A 181 4.35 46.46 6.16
CA LYS A 181 3.44 45.62 5.38
C LYS A 181 4.16 44.84 4.29
N ASN A 182 5.06 45.49 3.55
CA ASN A 182 5.81 44.83 2.49
C ASN A 182 6.76 43.75 3.03
N ALA A 183 7.37 43.96 4.20
CA ALA A 183 8.17 42.94 4.86
C ALA A 183 7.34 41.71 5.25
N VAL A 184 6.18 41.94 5.89
CA VAL A 184 5.25 40.88 6.30
C VAL A 184 4.68 40.12 5.08
N LEU A 185 4.44 40.81 3.96
CA LEU A 185 4.02 40.16 2.71
C LEU A 185 5.10 39.26 2.11
N LYS A 186 6.38 39.64 2.21
CA LYS A 186 7.50 38.80 1.77
C LYS A 186 7.60 37.54 2.63
N GLU A 187 7.49 37.68 3.95
CA GLU A 187 7.44 36.54 4.88
C GLU A 187 6.29 35.59 4.52
N ARG A 188 5.07 36.12 4.35
CA ARG A 188 3.91 35.33 3.92
C ARG A 188 4.15 34.57 2.61
N SER A 189 4.84 35.19 1.64
CA SER A 189 5.18 34.55 0.36
C SER A 189 6.15 33.39 0.56
N ALA A 190 7.22 33.59 1.35
CA ALA A 190 8.18 32.55 1.65
C ALA A 190 7.52 31.36 2.37
N GLU A 191 6.64 31.63 3.33
CA GLU A 191 5.91 30.58 4.05
C GLU A 191 4.92 29.83 3.13
N ALA A 192 4.33 30.51 2.14
CA ALA A 192 3.48 29.88 1.14
C ALA A 192 4.27 28.95 0.19
N ASP A 193 5.49 29.32 -0.19
CA ASP A 193 6.35 28.47 -1.02
C ASP A 193 6.78 27.21 -0.26
N VAL A 194 7.09 27.33 1.04
CA VAL A 194 7.38 26.18 1.91
C VAL A 194 6.17 25.24 2.00
N LEU A 195 4.99 25.80 2.24
CA LEU A 195 3.73 25.05 2.29
C LEU A 195 3.48 24.28 0.97
N GLN A 196 3.68 24.94 -0.17
CA GLN A 196 3.50 24.31 -1.48
C GLN A 196 4.47 23.14 -1.68
N LYS A 197 5.74 23.28 -1.27
CA LYS A 197 6.74 22.21 -1.33
C LYS A 197 6.33 21.02 -0.45
N GLN A 198 5.90 21.27 0.78
CA GLN A 198 5.42 20.22 1.69
C GLN A 198 4.20 19.47 1.12
N GLU A 199 3.23 20.19 0.57
CA GLU A 199 2.04 19.58 -0.06
C GLU A 199 2.39 18.74 -1.29
N SER A 200 3.33 19.21 -2.12
CA SER A 200 3.85 18.47 -3.27
C SER A 200 4.56 17.19 -2.84
N SER A 201 5.47 17.26 -1.87
CA SER A 201 6.17 16.10 -1.32
C SER A 201 5.20 15.07 -0.75
N LYS A 202 4.21 15.51 0.05
CA LYS A 202 3.13 14.65 0.56
C LYS A 202 2.38 13.94 -0.57
N ARG A 203 1.98 14.68 -1.61
CA ARG A 203 1.26 14.13 -2.76
C ARG A 203 2.09 13.09 -3.51
N ASN A 204 3.37 13.39 -3.75
CA ASN A 204 4.29 12.50 -4.46
C ASN A 204 4.55 11.21 -3.69
N LEU A 205 4.72 11.29 -2.36
CA LEU A 205 4.89 10.13 -1.50
C LEU A 205 3.65 9.21 -1.55
N ILE A 206 2.45 9.78 -1.38
CA ILE A 206 1.19 9.02 -1.46
C ILE A 206 1.01 8.39 -2.85
N ALA A 207 1.27 9.15 -3.92
CA ALA A 207 1.15 8.67 -5.29
C ALA A 207 2.15 7.53 -5.59
N GLY A 208 3.39 7.65 -5.12
CA GLY A 208 4.44 6.65 -5.25
C GLY A 208 4.06 5.33 -4.57
N LEU A 209 3.65 5.40 -3.30
CA LEU A 209 3.23 4.22 -2.54
C LEU A 209 2.02 3.52 -3.18
N LYS A 210 1.01 4.28 -3.61
CA LYS A 210 -0.19 3.74 -4.28
C LYS A 210 0.14 3.10 -5.62
N LYS A 211 1.10 3.66 -6.38
CA LYS A 211 1.56 3.11 -7.65
C LYS A 211 2.28 1.77 -7.45
N GLN A 212 3.20 1.71 -6.48
CA GLN A 212 3.95 0.49 -6.15
C GLN A 212 3.00 -0.63 -5.69
N GLU A 213 2.07 -0.33 -4.79
CA GLU A 213 1.06 -1.29 -4.32
C GLU A 213 0.25 -1.87 -5.49
N LYS A 214 -0.23 -1.00 -6.40
CA LYS A 214 -1.02 -1.41 -7.57
C LYS A 214 -0.20 -2.27 -8.56
N GLN A 215 1.08 -1.95 -8.75
CA GLN A 215 1.98 -2.72 -9.62
C GLN A 215 2.21 -4.13 -9.07
N LEU A 216 2.56 -4.22 -7.77
CA LEU A 216 2.80 -5.51 -7.11
C LEU A 216 1.55 -6.39 -7.09
N LYS A 217 0.36 -5.83 -6.80
CA LYS A 217 -0.91 -6.57 -6.87
C LYS A 217 -1.18 -7.14 -8.26
N ARG A 218 -0.94 -6.36 -9.32
CA ARG A 218 -1.10 -6.83 -10.71
C ARG A 218 -0.11 -7.94 -11.06
N GLU A 219 1.12 -7.86 -10.55
CA GLU A 219 2.14 -8.89 -10.78
C GLU A 219 1.77 -10.19 -10.07
N ILE A 220 1.28 -10.12 -8.82
CA ILE A 220 0.77 -11.27 -8.06
C ILE A 220 -0.38 -11.94 -8.82
N ASP A 221 -1.37 -11.18 -9.28
CA ASP A 221 -2.49 -11.73 -10.05
C ASP A 221 -2.05 -12.43 -11.34
N ARG A 222 -1.06 -11.87 -12.05
CA ARG A 222 -0.50 -12.48 -13.25
C ARG A 222 0.19 -13.80 -12.94
N LYS A 223 1.09 -13.80 -11.95
CA LYS A 223 1.83 -15.00 -11.52
C LYS A 223 0.89 -16.09 -10.99
N ARG A 224 -0.18 -15.71 -10.28
CA ARG A 224 -1.22 -16.64 -9.83
C ARG A 224 -1.93 -17.31 -11.01
N LYS A 225 -2.39 -16.51 -12.00
CA LYS A 225 -3.03 -17.06 -13.21
C LYS A 225 -2.09 -17.96 -14.02
N GLN A 226 -0.81 -17.65 -14.06
CA GLN A 226 0.20 -18.50 -14.71
C GLN A 226 0.37 -19.83 -13.98
N ALA A 227 0.47 -19.82 -12.64
CA ALA A 227 0.55 -21.04 -11.85
C ALA A 227 -0.70 -21.92 -12.03
N GLU A 228 -1.90 -21.33 -11.97
CA GLU A 228 -3.17 -22.05 -12.19
C GLU A 228 -3.25 -22.65 -13.61
N ALA A 229 -2.74 -21.97 -14.63
CA ALA A 229 -2.70 -22.48 -16.00
C ALA A 229 -1.71 -23.65 -16.17
N LEU A 230 -0.56 -23.59 -15.50
CA LEU A 230 0.42 -24.69 -15.46
C LEU A 230 -0.16 -25.92 -14.76
N ASP A 231 -0.90 -25.72 -13.66
CA ASP A 231 -1.56 -26.81 -12.92
C ASP A 231 -2.60 -27.53 -13.77
N ARG A 232 -3.41 -26.78 -14.53
CA ARG A 232 -4.38 -27.38 -15.48
C ARG A 232 -3.69 -28.20 -16.57
N LYS A 233 -2.57 -27.73 -17.13
CA LYS A 233 -1.81 -28.49 -18.13
C LYS A 233 -1.18 -29.75 -17.55
N LEU A 234 -0.68 -29.68 -16.33
CA LEU A 234 -0.15 -30.82 -15.58
C LEU A 234 -1.24 -31.88 -15.35
N GLU A 235 -2.44 -31.47 -14.93
CA GLU A 235 -3.60 -32.38 -14.77
C GLU A 235 -4.00 -33.04 -16.10
N GLN A 236 -4.02 -32.28 -17.20
CA GLN A 236 -4.32 -32.83 -18.54
C GLN A 236 -3.30 -33.89 -18.96
N LEU A 237 -2.01 -33.63 -18.78
CA LEU A 237 -0.95 -34.57 -19.16
C LEU A 237 -0.96 -35.84 -18.29
N ILE A 238 -1.21 -35.71 -16.99
CA ILE A 238 -1.35 -36.86 -16.08
C ILE A 238 -2.57 -37.71 -16.47
N ALA A 239 -3.71 -37.07 -16.78
CA ALA A 239 -4.92 -37.76 -17.19
C ALA A 239 -4.75 -38.52 -18.52
N GLU A 240 -4.03 -37.95 -19.49
CA GLU A 240 -3.74 -38.57 -20.78
C GLU A 240 -2.77 -39.77 -20.62
N GLU A 241 -1.77 -39.65 -19.75
CA GLU A 241 -0.80 -40.73 -19.49
C GLU A 241 -1.44 -41.92 -18.75
N GLU A 242 -2.35 -41.65 -17.81
CA GLU A 242 -3.19 -42.69 -17.20
C GLU A 242 -4.10 -43.39 -18.22
N ARG A 243 -4.62 -42.65 -19.21
CA ARG A 243 -5.47 -43.21 -20.28
C ARG A 243 -4.65 -44.13 -21.19
N LYS A 244 -3.46 -43.72 -21.60
CA LYS A 244 -2.58 -44.53 -22.46
C LYS A 244 -1.98 -45.74 -21.72
N SER A 245 -1.62 -45.60 -20.45
CA SER A 245 -1.14 -46.74 -19.64
C SER A 245 -2.22 -47.77 -19.37
N SER A 246 -3.48 -47.34 -19.15
CA SER A 246 -4.62 -48.26 -19.03
C SER A 246 -4.98 -48.94 -20.36
N GLU A 247 -4.84 -48.26 -21.50
CA GLU A 247 -4.98 -48.88 -22.83
C GLU A 247 -3.87 -49.89 -23.15
N ARG A 248 -2.63 -49.62 -22.74
CA ARG A 248 -1.50 -50.56 -22.89
C ARG A 248 -1.64 -51.79 -21.98
N ALA A 249 -2.11 -51.60 -20.74
CA ALA A 249 -2.38 -52.72 -19.83
C ALA A 249 -3.51 -53.63 -20.34
N ASN A 250 -4.55 -53.07 -20.97
CA ASN A 250 -5.62 -53.86 -21.58
C ASN A 250 -5.20 -54.63 -22.85
N LYS A 251 -4.04 -54.31 -23.46
CA LYS A 251 -3.47 -55.07 -24.59
C LYS A 251 -2.47 -56.15 -24.16
N ALA A 252 -1.94 -56.07 -22.94
CA ALA A 252 -0.99 -57.03 -22.38
C ALA A 252 -1.67 -58.19 -21.63
N ASP A 253 -2.80 -57.94 -20.96
CA ASP A 253 -3.62 -58.99 -20.33
C ASP A 253 -4.67 -59.53 -21.29
N GLY A 254 -4.23 -60.41 -22.17
CA GLY A 254 -5.09 -61.41 -22.77
C GLY A 254 -5.50 -62.44 -21.71
N GLN A 255 -6.77 -62.40 -21.34
CA GLN A 255 -7.57 -63.48 -20.74
C GLN A 255 -7.74 -63.49 -19.20
N SER A 256 -9.03 -63.55 -18.82
CA SER A 256 -9.61 -63.86 -17.50
C SER A 256 -9.81 -62.70 -16.50
N SER A 257 -10.99 -62.07 -16.55
CA SER A 257 -12.06 -62.31 -15.56
C SER A 257 -13.08 -61.16 -15.54
N THR A 258 -14.34 -61.60 -15.47
CA THR A 258 -15.57 -60.82 -15.43
C THR A 258 -15.68 -60.05 -14.11
N ALA A 259 -15.10 -58.85 -14.04
CA ALA A 259 -15.35 -57.89 -12.97
C ALA A 259 -16.38 -56.84 -13.45
N LYS A 260 -17.52 -56.78 -12.76
CA LYS A 260 -18.60 -55.80 -12.97
C LYS A 260 -18.01 -54.38 -13.00
N ARG A 261 -18.31 -53.68 -14.10
CA ARG A 261 -18.00 -52.26 -14.33
C ARG A 261 -18.59 -51.39 -13.21
N SER A 262 -17.73 -50.80 -12.38
CA SER A 262 -18.05 -49.51 -11.77
C SER A 262 -17.68 -48.41 -12.77
N SER A 263 -18.54 -47.40 -12.87
CA SER A 263 -18.37 -46.27 -13.78
C SER A 263 -17.06 -45.53 -13.49
N LYS A 264 -16.20 -45.42 -14.52
CA LYS A 264 -15.07 -44.48 -14.61
C LYS A 264 -13.85 -44.68 -13.68
N GLY A 265 -13.51 -45.91 -13.28
CA GLY A 265 -12.36 -46.14 -12.40
C GLY A 265 -11.57 -47.43 -12.65
N TYR A 266 -10.34 -47.44 -12.15
CA TYR A 266 -9.35 -48.53 -12.10
C TYR A 266 -9.96 -49.92 -11.83
N LYS A 267 -9.57 -50.95 -12.60
CA LYS A 267 -9.99 -52.35 -12.37
C LYS A 267 -9.34 -52.84 -11.07
N MET A 268 -10.17 -53.13 -10.07
CA MET A 268 -9.74 -53.62 -8.75
C MET A 268 -9.91 -55.14 -8.63
N THR A 269 -9.03 -55.78 -7.88
CA THR A 269 -9.22 -57.19 -7.48
C THR A 269 -10.34 -57.32 -6.42
N LYS A 270 -10.82 -58.54 -6.15
CA LYS A 270 -11.83 -58.78 -5.10
C LYS A 270 -11.33 -58.32 -3.72
N GLU A 271 -10.04 -58.48 -3.44
CA GLU A 271 -9.41 -58.06 -2.19
C GLU A 271 -9.35 -56.52 -2.08
N GLU A 272 -9.06 -55.81 -3.17
CA GLU A 272 -9.03 -54.35 -3.21
C GLU A 272 -10.42 -53.72 -3.07
N LEU A 273 -11.45 -54.37 -3.62
CA LEU A 273 -12.86 -53.99 -3.43
C LEU A 273 -13.30 -54.13 -1.98
N ALA A 274 -12.94 -55.23 -1.31
CA ALA A 274 -13.22 -55.43 0.11
C ALA A 274 -12.47 -54.41 0.99
N LEU A 275 -11.21 -54.10 0.64
CA LEU A 275 -10.41 -53.10 1.33
C LEU A 275 -10.99 -51.68 1.17
N SER A 276 -11.43 -51.33 -0.03
CA SER A 276 -12.12 -50.07 -0.34
C SER A 276 -13.39 -49.88 0.52
N GLY A 277 -14.25 -50.91 0.57
CA GLY A 277 -15.46 -50.86 1.39
C GLY A 277 -15.15 -50.76 2.89
N SER A 278 -14.06 -51.37 3.34
CA SER A 278 -13.59 -51.27 4.73
C SER A 278 -13.01 -49.89 5.05
N PHE A 279 -12.31 -49.26 4.11
CA PHE A 279 -11.80 -47.90 4.25
C PHE A 279 -12.95 -46.88 4.36
N GLU A 280 -13.95 -46.97 3.48
CA GLU A 280 -15.12 -46.07 3.45
C GLU A 280 -15.97 -46.16 4.73
N LYS A 281 -16.11 -47.37 5.31
CA LYS A 281 -16.79 -47.57 6.61
C LYS A 281 -16.09 -46.89 7.79
N ASN A 282 -14.79 -46.61 7.68
CA ASN A 282 -14.00 -45.94 8.71
C ASN A 282 -13.91 -44.42 8.52
N LYS A 283 -14.73 -43.83 7.65
CA LYS A 283 -14.81 -42.38 7.50
C LYS A 283 -15.12 -41.71 8.85
N GLY A 284 -14.29 -40.73 9.22
CA GLY A 284 -14.35 -40.01 10.49
C GLY A 284 -13.73 -40.76 11.67
N LYS A 285 -13.20 -41.97 11.44
CA LYS A 285 -12.59 -42.84 12.45
C LYS A 285 -11.18 -43.28 12.10
N LEU A 286 -10.62 -42.77 10.99
CA LEU A 286 -9.25 -43.12 10.62
C LEU A 286 -8.28 -42.52 11.64
N PRO A 287 -7.26 -43.28 12.08
CA PRO A 287 -6.24 -42.73 12.95
C PRO A 287 -5.51 -41.57 12.27
N PHE A 288 -5.05 -40.63 13.09
CA PHE A 288 -4.29 -39.47 12.63
C PHE A 288 -2.96 -39.92 11.97
N PRO A 289 -2.48 -39.25 10.90
CA PRO A 289 -1.32 -39.70 10.12
C PRO A 289 0.03 -39.53 10.83
N LEU A 290 0.04 -39.14 12.10
CA LEU A 290 1.21 -39.01 12.96
C LEU A 290 0.81 -39.17 14.43
N SER A 291 1.78 -39.28 15.32
CA SER A 291 1.57 -39.38 16.77
C SER A 291 2.28 -38.23 17.49
N GLY A 292 1.64 -37.68 18.54
CA GLY A 292 2.20 -36.61 19.36
C GLY A 292 1.44 -35.29 19.20
N SER A 293 2.01 -34.21 19.72
CA SER A 293 1.43 -32.87 19.63
C SER A 293 1.47 -32.36 18.19
N TYR A 294 0.32 -31.88 17.71
CA TYR A 294 0.18 -31.41 16.34
C TYR A 294 -0.67 -30.15 16.25
N LYS A 295 -0.52 -29.42 15.16
CA LYS A 295 -1.36 -28.28 14.79
C LYS A 295 -1.60 -28.30 13.29
N ILE A 296 -2.86 -28.28 12.86
CA ILE A 296 -3.19 -28.09 11.44
C ILE A 296 -2.95 -26.61 11.11
N VAL A 297 -2.04 -26.34 10.18
CA VAL A 297 -1.63 -24.98 9.78
C VAL A 297 -2.15 -24.59 8.40
N ALA A 298 -2.57 -25.57 7.60
CA ALA A 298 -3.31 -25.34 6.37
C ALA A 298 -4.39 -26.41 6.19
N HIS A 299 -5.62 -25.97 5.92
CA HIS A 299 -6.81 -26.82 5.73
C HIS A 299 -7.07 -27.14 4.27
N PHE A 300 -7.93 -28.13 4.00
CA PHE A 300 -8.30 -28.47 2.62
C PHE A 300 -9.10 -27.35 1.92
N GLY A 301 -8.76 -27.08 0.66
CA GLY A 301 -9.44 -26.11 -0.20
C GLY A 301 -8.80 -24.73 -0.20
N ARG A 302 -9.56 -23.73 -0.64
CA ARG A 302 -9.10 -22.33 -0.75
C ARG A 302 -9.14 -21.68 0.63
N GLN A 303 -7.98 -21.30 1.13
CA GLN A 303 -7.83 -20.61 2.40
C GLN A 303 -7.01 -19.33 2.24
N GLN A 304 -7.28 -18.37 3.12
CA GLN A 304 -6.47 -17.17 3.21
C GLN A 304 -5.14 -17.53 3.89
N HIS A 305 -4.01 -17.15 3.30
CA HIS A 305 -2.71 -17.37 3.92
C HIS A 305 -2.66 -16.66 5.28
N PRO A 306 -2.25 -17.33 6.38
CA PRO A 306 -2.34 -16.79 7.74
C PRO A 306 -1.62 -15.45 7.90
N GLU A 307 -0.50 -15.27 7.21
CA GLU A 307 0.35 -14.09 7.31
C GLU A 307 0.15 -13.09 6.14
N LEU A 308 -0.34 -13.57 4.99
CA LEU A 308 -0.37 -12.80 3.75
C LEU A 308 -1.82 -12.49 3.37
N ARG A 309 -2.31 -11.32 3.77
CA ARG A 309 -3.71 -10.87 3.65
C ARG A 309 -4.30 -10.86 2.24
N TYR A 310 -3.48 -10.95 1.20
CA TYR A 310 -3.94 -10.94 -0.20
C TYR A 310 -3.65 -12.26 -0.94
N VAL A 311 -3.11 -13.26 -0.25
CA VAL A 311 -2.76 -14.54 -0.82
C VAL A 311 -3.79 -15.57 -0.40
N GLN A 312 -4.53 -16.10 -1.38
CA GLN A 312 -5.31 -17.30 -1.15
C GLN A 312 -4.52 -18.50 -1.66
N THR A 313 -4.21 -19.41 -0.75
CA THR A 313 -3.59 -20.70 -1.06
C THR A 313 -4.68 -21.73 -1.23
N GLU A 314 -4.54 -22.60 -2.22
CA GLU A 314 -5.41 -23.76 -2.40
C GLU A 314 -4.63 -24.99 -1.98
N ASN A 315 -5.02 -25.61 -0.87
CA ASN A 315 -4.40 -26.85 -0.41
C ASN A 315 -5.20 -28.05 -0.91
N SER A 316 -4.52 -29.00 -1.56
CA SER A 316 -5.10 -30.26 -2.03
C SER A 316 -5.25 -31.32 -0.94
N GLY A 317 -4.87 -31.00 0.30
CA GLY A 317 -4.99 -31.82 1.49
C GLY A 317 -4.93 -30.95 2.75
N ILE A 318 -4.18 -31.38 3.76
CA ILE A 318 -3.89 -30.60 4.96
C ILE A 318 -2.39 -30.56 5.24
N ASP A 319 -1.92 -29.46 5.83
CA ASP A 319 -0.56 -29.35 6.35
C ASP A 319 -0.60 -29.40 7.88
N ILE A 320 0.15 -30.34 8.42
CA ILE A 320 0.17 -30.67 9.85
C ILE A 320 1.56 -30.31 10.38
N GLU A 321 1.61 -29.29 11.21
CA GLU A 321 2.82 -28.93 11.95
C GLU A 321 2.95 -29.80 13.21
N THR A 322 4.15 -30.29 13.46
CA THR A 322 4.46 -31.21 14.56
C THR A 322 5.86 -30.95 15.12
N THR A 323 6.28 -31.69 16.14
CA THR A 323 7.64 -31.60 16.69
C THR A 323 8.68 -32.29 15.81
N PRO A 324 9.93 -31.78 15.77
CA PRO A 324 11.03 -32.42 15.04
C PRO A 324 11.21 -33.90 15.41
N GLY A 325 11.51 -34.73 14.42
CA GLY A 325 11.69 -36.17 14.60
C GLY A 325 10.40 -37.00 14.64
N THR A 326 9.23 -36.37 14.51
CA THR A 326 7.95 -37.09 14.38
C THR A 326 7.93 -37.97 13.12
N LYS A 327 7.33 -39.16 13.25
CA LYS A 327 7.18 -40.14 12.17
C LYS A 327 5.77 -40.07 11.57
N ALA A 328 5.68 -40.06 10.25
CA ALA A 328 4.42 -40.23 9.53
C ALA A 328 3.98 -41.70 9.60
N ARG A 329 2.68 -41.94 9.80
CA ARG A 329 2.07 -43.26 9.98
C ARG A 329 0.95 -43.51 8.97
N SER A 330 0.80 -44.76 8.57
CA SER A 330 -0.28 -45.16 7.67
C SER A 330 -1.63 -45.04 8.37
N VAL A 331 -2.60 -44.38 7.74
CA VAL A 331 -3.94 -44.19 8.32
C VAL A 331 -4.82 -45.43 8.18
N PHE A 332 -4.45 -46.38 7.31
CA PHE A 332 -5.21 -47.60 7.12
C PHE A 332 -4.34 -48.72 6.53
N ASN A 333 -4.86 -49.95 6.48
CA ASN A 333 -4.19 -51.07 5.81
C ASN A 333 -4.13 -50.81 4.31
N GLY A 334 -2.98 -51.00 3.67
CA GLY A 334 -2.82 -50.70 2.25
C GLY A 334 -1.52 -51.21 1.64
N VAL A 335 -1.27 -50.81 0.40
CA VAL A 335 -0.03 -51.13 -0.34
C VAL A 335 0.64 -49.83 -0.74
N VAL A 336 1.95 -49.71 -0.50
CA VAL A 336 2.73 -48.56 -0.97
C VAL A 336 2.75 -48.58 -2.50
N SER A 337 2.04 -47.65 -3.12
CA SER A 337 1.93 -47.60 -4.58
C SER A 337 3.21 -47.07 -5.20
N ARG A 338 3.71 -45.93 -4.69
CA ARG A 338 4.93 -45.27 -5.20
C ARG A 338 5.60 -44.47 -4.10
N ILE A 339 6.93 -44.36 -4.22
CA ILE A 339 7.77 -43.45 -3.46
C ILE A 339 8.54 -42.65 -4.50
N PHE A 340 8.55 -41.33 -4.40
CA PHE A 340 9.37 -40.50 -5.28
C PHE A 340 9.95 -39.32 -4.53
N VAL A 341 11.16 -38.95 -4.95
CA VAL A 341 11.87 -37.77 -4.48
C VAL A 341 11.73 -36.70 -5.56
N THR A 342 11.28 -35.51 -5.17
CA THR A 342 11.17 -34.38 -6.10
C THR A 342 12.40 -33.50 -5.89
N PRO A 343 13.24 -33.24 -6.91
CA PRO A 343 14.41 -32.37 -6.76
C PRO A 343 14.01 -31.00 -6.18
N GLY A 344 14.60 -30.60 -5.04
CA GLY A 344 14.22 -29.38 -4.32
C GLY A 344 13.14 -29.56 -3.23
N TYR A 345 12.57 -30.75 -3.10
CA TYR A 345 11.63 -31.14 -2.06
C TYR A 345 12.01 -32.50 -1.44
N ASN A 346 11.43 -32.81 -0.29
CA ASN A 346 11.67 -34.07 0.39
C ASN A 346 10.81 -35.22 -0.18
N SER A 347 11.00 -36.43 0.34
CA SER A 347 10.38 -37.64 -0.19
C SER A 347 8.85 -37.63 -0.02
N THR A 348 8.15 -38.24 -0.97
CA THR A 348 6.69 -38.43 -0.93
C THR A 348 6.34 -39.90 -1.07
N ILE A 349 5.45 -40.40 -0.20
CA ILE A 349 4.95 -41.78 -0.19
C ILE A 349 3.46 -41.76 -0.53
N ILE A 350 3.05 -42.62 -1.45
CA ILE A 350 1.64 -42.84 -1.78
C ILE A 350 1.25 -44.24 -1.34
N VAL A 351 0.22 -44.35 -0.49
CA VAL A 351 -0.36 -45.62 -0.05
C VAL A 351 -1.74 -45.79 -0.67
N ARG A 352 -2.01 -46.97 -1.21
CA ARG A 352 -3.27 -47.36 -1.84
C ARG A 352 -4.09 -48.25 -0.91
N HIS A 353 -5.36 -47.90 -0.74
CA HIS A 353 -6.35 -48.58 0.10
C HIS A 353 -7.56 -49.00 -0.75
N GLY A 354 -7.32 -49.70 -1.87
CA GLY A 354 -8.33 -49.95 -2.91
C GLY A 354 -8.52 -48.74 -3.84
N ASN A 355 -9.72 -48.17 -3.89
CA ASN A 355 -10.02 -46.95 -4.67
C ASN A 355 -9.60 -45.64 -3.95
N TYR A 356 -9.14 -45.71 -2.70
CA TYR A 356 -8.62 -44.57 -1.97
C TYR A 356 -7.09 -44.54 -2.01
N LEU A 357 -6.54 -43.33 -2.06
CA LEU A 357 -5.12 -43.06 -2.03
C LEU A 357 -4.83 -42.04 -0.93
N THR A 358 -3.81 -42.32 -0.12
CA THR A 358 -3.27 -41.35 0.83
C THR A 358 -1.85 -40.98 0.47
N ILE A 359 -1.56 -39.68 0.51
CA ILE A 359 -0.27 -39.12 0.13
C ILE A 359 0.36 -38.51 1.38
N TYR A 360 1.61 -38.88 1.65
CA TYR A 360 2.44 -38.37 2.72
C TYR A 360 3.66 -37.70 2.11
N ALA A 361 3.68 -36.37 2.13
CA ALA A 361 4.75 -35.57 1.53
C ALA A 361 5.60 -34.86 2.59
N ASN A 362 6.76 -34.36 2.17
CA ASN A 362 7.75 -33.70 3.01
C ASN A 362 8.49 -34.63 4.01
N LEU A 363 8.85 -35.85 3.59
CA LEU A 363 9.55 -36.82 4.42
C LEU A 363 11.07 -36.81 4.19
N SER A 364 11.85 -36.61 5.26
CA SER A 364 13.32 -36.63 5.19
C SER A 364 13.87 -38.05 5.02
N GLU A 365 13.23 -39.03 5.65
CA GLU A 365 13.60 -40.44 5.61
C GLU A 365 12.37 -41.30 5.28
N VAL A 366 12.58 -42.41 4.56
CA VAL A 366 11.52 -43.34 4.18
C VAL A 366 11.86 -44.74 4.74
N TYR A 367 10.90 -45.38 5.39
CA TYR A 367 11.08 -46.67 6.07
C TYR A 367 10.47 -47.86 5.32
N VAL A 368 9.70 -47.59 4.26
CA VAL A 368 8.96 -48.58 3.48
C VAL A 368 9.41 -48.60 2.03
N ARG A 369 9.08 -49.66 1.29
CA ARG A 369 9.40 -49.80 -0.14
C ARG A 369 8.15 -49.82 -1.00
N ALA A 370 8.28 -49.43 -2.27
CA ALA A 370 7.18 -49.55 -3.23
C ALA A 370 6.76 -51.02 -3.39
N GLY A 371 5.46 -51.30 -3.37
CA GLY A 371 4.87 -52.64 -3.36
C GLY A 371 4.71 -53.26 -1.97
N GLU A 372 5.24 -52.65 -0.91
CA GLU A 372 5.13 -53.18 0.45
C GLU A 372 3.70 -53.03 1.00
N LYS A 373 3.19 -54.08 1.67
CA LYS A 373 1.93 -54.04 2.41
C LYS A 373 2.15 -53.36 3.75
N VAL A 374 1.40 -52.30 4.02
CA VAL A 374 1.47 -51.54 5.28
C VAL A 374 0.21 -51.76 6.11
N LYS A 375 0.40 -51.82 7.42
CA LYS A 375 -0.69 -51.90 8.39
C LYS A 375 -1.06 -50.50 8.92
N THR A 376 -2.30 -50.38 9.38
CA THR A 376 -2.79 -49.19 10.09
C THR A 376 -1.85 -48.86 11.25
N GLY A 377 -1.39 -47.61 11.33
CA GLY A 377 -0.46 -47.13 12.36
C GLY A 377 1.02 -47.43 12.10
N GLN A 378 1.36 -48.19 11.05
CA GLN A 378 2.76 -48.48 10.69
C GLN A 378 3.49 -47.20 10.31
N SER A 379 4.72 -47.03 10.81
CA SER A 379 5.57 -45.88 10.47
C SER A 379 6.05 -45.97 9.03
N LEU A 380 5.84 -44.91 8.25
CA LEU A 380 6.17 -44.83 6.83
C LEU A 380 7.48 -44.06 6.59
N GLY A 381 7.78 -43.07 7.43
CA GLY A 381 8.96 -42.23 7.28
C GLY A 381 9.05 -41.14 8.33
N LYS A 382 10.17 -40.41 8.34
CA LYS A 382 10.41 -39.26 9.24
C LYS A 382 10.03 -37.97 8.53
N ILE A 383 9.31 -37.10 9.24
CA ILE A 383 8.91 -35.80 8.70
C ILE A 383 10.12 -34.87 8.69
N TYR A 384 10.32 -34.13 7.61
CA TYR A 384 11.40 -33.17 7.48
C TYR A 384 11.19 -31.94 8.37
N SER A 385 12.27 -31.49 9.00
CA SER A 385 12.34 -30.26 9.80
C SER A 385 13.21 -29.24 9.08
N ASP A 386 12.67 -28.05 8.81
CA ASP A 386 13.39 -26.99 8.11
C ASP A 386 14.26 -26.18 9.08
N SER A 387 15.57 -26.37 9.02
CA SER A 387 16.53 -25.66 9.89
C SER A 387 16.65 -24.17 9.57
N GLN A 388 16.19 -23.71 8.40
CA GLN A 388 16.20 -22.30 8.00
C GLN A 388 14.92 -21.57 8.38
N ASP A 389 13.84 -22.30 8.67
CA ASP A 389 12.55 -21.78 9.13
C ASP A 389 12.25 -22.21 10.58
N GLY A 390 13.23 -21.97 11.47
CA GLY A 390 13.05 -22.17 12.92
C GLY A 390 12.75 -23.62 13.35
N ASN A 391 13.23 -24.62 12.61
CA ASN A 391 12.92 -26.05 12.81
C ASN A 391 11.43 -26.41 12.64
N ARG A 392 10.66 -25.63 11.87
CA ARG A 392 9.28 -26.02 11.53
C ARG A 392 9.27 -27.38 10.83
N THR A 393 8.44 -28.27 11.36
CA THR A 393 8.30 -29.65 10.89
C THR A 393 6.88 -29.85 10.42
N ILE A 394 6.68 -29.98 9.10
CA ILE A 394 5.35 -29.97 8.48
C ILE A 394 5.16 -31.24 7.64
N LEU A 395 4.09 -31.97 7.90
CA LEU A 395 3.62 -33.08 7.06
C LEU A 395 2.47 -32.59 6.18
N THR A 396 2.63 -32.69 4.86
CA THR A 396 1.51 -32.50 3.94
C THR A 396 0.82 -33.84 3.72
N PHE A 397 -0.44 -33.95 4.14
CA PHE A 397 -1.27 -35.14 4.03
C PHE A 397 -2.43 -34.91 3.07
N GLN A 398 -2.61 -35.79 2.09
CA GLN A 398 -3.73 -35.70 1.13
C GLN A 398 -4.49 -37.02 1.06
N LEU A 399 -5.81 -36.94 0.86
CA LEU A 399 -6.69 -38.08 0.67
C LEU A 399 -7.43 -37.94 -0.66
N TRP A 400 -7.36 -38.97 -1.50
CA TRP A 400 -7.96 -38.98 -2.82
C TRP A 400 -8.85 -40.21 -2.96
N LYS A 401 -10.02 -40.04 -3.60
CA LYS A 401 -10.85 -41.15 -4.10
C LYS A 401 -10.71 -41.18 -5.61
N GLU A 402 -9.94 -42.13 -6.09
CA GLU A 402 -9.48 -42.19 -7.48
C GLU A 402 -8.85 -40.86 -7.94
N ARG A 403 -9.57 -40.06 -8.73
CA ARG A 403 -9.13 -38.77 -9.27
C ARG A 403 -9.65 -37.56 -8.48
N THR A 404 -10.51 -37.77 -7.49
CA THR A 404 -11.13 -36.70 -6.73
C THR A 404 -10.40 -36.49 -5.42
N LYS A 405 -9.85 -35.29 -5.22
CA LYS A 405 -9.25 -34.87 -3.94
C LYS A 405 -10.36 -34.71 -2.90
N LEU A 406 -10.20 -35.31 -1.74
CA LEU A 406 -11.14 -35.26 -0.63
C LEU A 406 -10.53 -34.47 0.52
N ASN A 407 -11.38 -33.80 1.30
CA ASN A 407 -10.97 -33.17 2.55
C ASN A 407 -10.56 -34.26 3.57
N PRO A 408 -9.28 -34.37 3.95
CA PRO A 408 -8.82 -35.38 4.90
C PRO A 408 -9.41 -35.21 6.31
N GLU A 409 -9.74 -33.98 6.72
CA GLU A 409 -10.27 -33.67 8.06
C GLU A 409 -11.63 -34.34 8.32
N LEU A 410 -12.39 -34.63 7.26
CA LEU A 410 -13.68 -35.34 7.36
C LEU A 410 -13.52 -36.87 7.54
N TRP A 411 -12.29 -37.37 7.47
CA TRP A 411 -11.99 -38.80 7.49
C TRP A 411 -11.16 -39.21 8.69
N LEU A 412 -10.30 -38.31 9.17
CA LEU A 412 -9.48 -38.51 10.36
C LEU A 412 -10.32 -38.36 11.63
N ASN A 413 -9.93 -39.11 12.66
CA ASN A 413 -10.40 -38.93 14.03
C ASN A 413 -9.55 -37.81 14.67
N LEU A 414 -10.07 -36.59 14.63
CA LEU A 414 -9.40 -35.36 15.09
C LEU A 414 -9.52 -35.15 16.60
#